data_AF-A0AAP9EAV7-F1
#
_entry.id   AF-A0AAP9EAV7-F1
#
_cell.length_a   1.000
_cell.length_b   1.000
_cell.length_c   1.000
_cell.angle_alpha   90.00
_cell.angle_beta   90.00
_cell.angle_gamma   90.00
#
_symmetry.space_group_name_H-M   'P 1'
#
loop_
_entity.id
_entity.type
_entity.pdbx_description
1 polymer ?
#
loop_
_entity_poly.entity_id
_entity_poly.type
_entity_poly.pdbx_seq_one_letter_code
_entity_poly.pdbx_strand_id
1 'polypeptide(L)'
;MTEFSNLYEALAETQNNIEQPKKDASNPMFKASYVTLDAVINAIVKARKASGAKFFFTNVVEDDHMITRIIGYDTTLDLKGSKVADDLGNRGTNSAQAEGSALTYARRYSLSMAFGIASDVDDDGNGASGSNRKPATPKTISQEKVTLLEKLIADTSQLSGQDMMTFTLKAANVSALKFVTEENYKPLLAKVTEWHKKAEEKAND
;
A
#
# COMPACT_ATOMS: atom_id res chain seq x y z
N MET A 1 12.83 -21.93 31.43
CA MET A 1 11.78 -21.05 30.88
C MET A 1 11.68 -19.88 31.83
N THR A 2 11.79 -18.65 31.35
CA THR A 2 11.62 -17.46 32.19
C THR A 2 10.19 -17.45 32.71
N GLU A 3 10.02 -17.43 34.03
CA GLU A 3 8.71 -17.24 34.68
C GLU A 3 8.58 -15.75 35.01
N PHE A 4 7.49 -15.13 34.57
CA PHE A 4 7.19 -13.72 34.82
C PHE A 4 6.19 -13.61 35.98
N SER A 5 6.38 -12.64 36.86
CA SER A 5 5.55 -12.47 38.06
C SER A 5 4.22 -11.78 37.76
N ASN A 6 4.16 -11.00 36.68
CA ASN A 6 2.98 -10.25 36.27
C ASN A 6 2.97 -9.98 34.75
N LEU A 7 1.83 -9.50 34.25
CA LEU A 7 1.63 -9.22 32.83
C LEU A 7 2.61 -8.16 32.30
N TYR A 8 2.99 -7.16 33.10
CA TYR A 8 3.87 -6.07 32.65
C TYR A 8 5.30 -6.54 32.41
N GLU A 9 5.84 -7.42 33.26
CA GLU A 9 7.13 -8.07 33.04
C GLU A 9 7.13 -8.90 31.75
N ALA A 10 6.07 -9.69 31.54
CA ALA A 10 5.91 -10.50 30.35
C ALA A 10 5.78 -9.66 29.07
N LEU A 11 5.09 -8.51 29.14
CA LEU A 11 4.94 -7.56 28.04
C LEU A 11 6.25 -6.83 27.76
N ALA A 12 6.97 -6.38 28.79
CA ALA A 12 8.26 -5.72 28.64
C ALA A 12 9.28 -6.64 27.96
N GLU A 13 9.39 -7.89 28.40
CA GLU A 13 10.29 -8.85 27.77
C GLU A 13 9.82 -9.23 26.36
N THR A 14 8.52 -9.31 26.13
CA THR A 14 8.01 -9.48 24.76
C THR A 14 8.43 -8.30 23.88
N GLN A 15 8.31 -7.07 24.36
CA GLN A 15 8.71 -5.87 23.61
C GLN A 15 10.21 -5.85 23.31
N ASN A 16 11.07 -6.29 24.24
CA ASN A 16 12.51 -6.45 24.00
C ASN A 16 12.83 -7.41 22.84
N ASN A 17 11.96 -8.40 22.62
CA ASN A 17 12.11 -9.42 21.57
C ASN A 17 11.37 -9.06 20.27
N ILE A 18 10.75 -7.88 20.16
CA ILE A 18 10.07 -7.45 18.93
C ILE A 18 11.11 -7.03 17.89
N GLU A 19 11.17 -7.81 16.81
CA GLU A 19 11.79 -7.37 15.56
C GLU A 19 10.77 -6.56 14.74
N GLN A 20 11.16 -5.35 14.34
CA GLN A 20 10.28 -4.47 13.58
C GLN A 20 9.97 -5.08 12.19
N PRO A 21 8.68 -5.27 11.85
CA PRO A 21 8.29 -5.83 10.57
C PRO A 21 8.63 -4.85 9.43
N LYS A 22 9.02 -5.40 8.28
CA LYS A 22 9.29 -4.62 7.06
C LYS A 22 7.99 -4.38 6.31
N LYS A 23 7.92 -3.26 5.58
CA LYS A 23 6.83 -2.98 4.64
C LYS A 23 6.78 -4.11 3.60
N ASP A 24 5.63 -4.77 3.50
CA ASP A 24 5.41 -6.00 2.71
C ASP A 24 4.21 -5.87 1.75
N ALA A 25 3.51 -4.75 1.77
CA ALA A 25 2.46 -4.41 0.82
C ALA A 25 2.54 -2.95 0.37
N SER A 26 1.82 -2.63 -0.71
CA SER A 26 1.72 -1.27 -1.24
C SER A 26 0.27 -0.88 -1.46
N ASN A 27 -0.05 0.40 -1.20
CA ASN A 27 -1.34 0.98 -1.52
C ASN A 27 -1.23 1.75 -2.85
N PRO A 28 -1.82 1.27 -3.96
CA PRO A 28 -1.73 1.94 -5.26
C PRO A 28 -2.29 3.36 -5.28
N MET A 29 -3.30 3.64 -4.44
CA MET A 29 -3.95 4.94 -4.35
C MET A 29 -3.04 6.00 -3.73
N PHE A 30 -2.26 5.62 -2.72
CA PHE A 30 -1.37 6.54 -1.99
C PHE A 30 0.11 6.37 -2.35
N LYS A 31 0.44 5.44 -3.25
CA LYS A 31 1.82 5.09 -3.66
C LYS A 31 2.76 4.85 -2.48
N ALA A 32 2.20 4.40 -1.36
CA ALA A 32 2.91 4.19 -0.11
C ALA A 32 2.95 2.70 0.19
N SER A 33 4.12 2.21 0.59
CA SER A 33 4.27 0.86 1.13
C SER A 33 3.95 0.86 2.63
N TYR A 34 3.37 -0.23 3.11
CA TYR A 34 2.91 -0.39 4.48
C TYR A 34 3.21 -1.80 5.01
N VAL A 35 3.18 -1.97 6.33
CA VAL A 35 3.23 -3.28 6.99
C VAL A 35 1.82 -3.88 7.05
N THR A 36 1.63 -5.13 6.63
CA THR A 36 0.34 -5.82 6.70
C THR A 36 -0.05 -6.16 8.15
N LEU A 37 -1.35 -6.38 8.39
CA LEU A 37 -1.83 -6.86 9.68
C LEU A 37 -1.16 -8.19 10.08
N ASP A 38 -0.96 -9.09 9.11
CA ASP A 38 -0.31 -10.38 9.34
C ASP A 38 1.15 -10.21 9.77
N ALA A 39 1.89 -9.28 9.15
CA ALA A 39 3.26 -8.99 9.55
C ALA A 39 3.33 -8.44 10.99
N VAL A 40 2.40 -7.56 11.40
CA VAL A 40 2.29 -7.07 12.79
C VAL A 40 2.01 -8.22 13.76
N ILE A 41 0.98 -9.03 13.49
CA ILE A 41 0.62 -10.18 14.35
C ILE A 41 1.79 -11.15 14.47
N ASN A 42 2.46 -11.45 13.36
CA ASN A 42 3.60 -12.37 13.35
C ASN A 42 4.78 -11.84 14.16
N ALA A 43 5.06 -10.54 14.12
CA ALA A 43 6.10 -9.92 14.94
C ALA A 43 5.79 -10.11 16.44
N ILE A 44 4.55 -9.81 16.86
CA ILE A 44 4.10 -9.97 18.26
C ILE A 44 4.18 -11.44 18.69
N VAL A 45 3.67 -12.37 17.87
CA VAL A 45 3.62 -13.80 18.21
C VAL A 45 5.03 -14.40 18.31
N LYS A 46 5.95 -14.04 17.41
CA LYS A 46 7.35 -14.48 17.48
C LYS A 46 8.03 -13.94 18.73
N ALA A 47 7.89 -12.65 19.01
CA ALA A 47 8.47 -12.01 20.18
C ALA A 47 7.96 -12.62 21.50
N ARG A 48 6.64 -12.84 21.59
CA ARG A 48 6.00 -13.51 22.75
C ARG A 48 6.51 -14.95 22.94
N LYS A 49 6.70 -15.69 21.84
CA LYS A 49 7.25 -17.05 21.90
C LYS A 49 8.71 -17.05 22.34
N ALA A 50 9.51 -16.10 21.86
CA ALA A 50 10.90 -15.95 22.22
C ALA A 50 11.08 -15.57 23.71
N SER A 51 10.22 -14.69 24.23
CA SER A 51 10.22 -14.30 25.65
C SER A 51 9.73 -15.43 26.59
N GLY A 52 8.97 -16.40 26.07
CA GLY A 52 8.27 -17.39 26.89
C GLY A 52 7.05 -16.84 27.62
N ALA A 53 6.57 -15.66 27.24
CA ALA A 53 5.44 -15.00 27.87
C ALA A 53 4.11 -15.74 27.62
N LYS A 54 3.31 -15.89 28.68
CA LYS A 54 2.05 -16.63 28.69
C LYS A 54 0.85 -15.68 28.76
N PHE A 55 0.59 -14.97 27.65
CA PHE A 55 -0.60 -14.14 27.51
C PHE A 55 -1.28 -14.33 26.14
N PHE A 56 -2.55 -13.97 26.08
CA PHE A 56 -3.34 -13.87 24.85
C PHE A 56 -3.66 -12.41 24.56
N PHE A 57 -3.88 -12.09 23.29
CA PHE A 57 -4.38 -10.78 22.90
C PHE A 57 -5.50 -10.94 21.88
N THR A 58 -6.46 -10.03 21.91
CA THR A 58 -7.54 -9.95 20.94
C THR A 58 -7.89 -8.48 20.66
N ASN A 59 -8.66 -8.26 19.60
CA ASN A 59 -9.16 -6.96 19.22
C ASN A 59 -10.68 -6.93 19.34
N VAL A 60 -11.21 -5.90 19.97
CA VAL A 60 -12.66 -5.68 20.15
C VAL A 60 -12.98 -4.24 19.76
N VAL A 61 -14.14 -4.00 19.16
CA VAL A 61 -14.62 -2.64 18.91
C VAL A 61 -15.49 -2.21 20.09
N GLU A 62 -15.12 -1.10 20.74
CA GLU A 62 -15.88 -0.47 21.82
C GLU A 62 -15.91 1.05 21.56
N ASP A 63 -17.09 1.68 21.60
CA ASP A 63 -17.31 3.11 21.34
C ASP A 63 -16.58 3.63 20.08
N ASP A 64 -16.73 2.94 18.95
CA ASP A 64 -16.07 3.20 17.65
C ASP A 64 -14.53 3.13 17.68
N HIS A 65 -13.93 2.60 18.75
CA HIS A 65 -12.49 2.43 18.86
C HIS A 65 -12.12 0.97 18.88
N MET A 66 -10.99 0.67 18.23
CA MET A 66 -10.39 -0.63 18.25
C MET A 66 -9.56 -0.79 19.52
N ILE A 67 -10.07 -1.58 20.46
CA ILE A 67 -9.43 -1.97 21.72
C ILE A 67 -8.52 -3.17 21.48
N THR A 68 -7.28 -3.09 21.97
CA THR A 68 -6.39 -4.26 22.11
C THR A 68 -6.52 -4.77 23.53
N ARG A 69 -7.17 -5.93 23.71
CA ARG A 69 -7.34 -6.60 25.00
C ARG A 69 -6.26 -7.66 25.17
N ILE A 70 -5.50 -7.59 26.26
CA ILE A 70 -4.41 -8.51 26.60
C ILE A 70 -4.76 -9.22 27.91
N ILE A 71 -4.72 -10.55 27.92
CA ILE A 71 -5.16 -11.38 29.06
C ILE A 71 -4.04 -12.35 29.44
N GLY A 72 -3.60 -12.30 30.69
CA GLY A 72 -2.60 -13.20 31.25
C GLY A 72 -2.17 -12.75 32.64
N TYR A 73 -1.58 -13.66 33.43
CA TYR A 73 -1.07 -13.35 34.78
C TYR A 73 -2.16 -12.69 35.66
N ASP A 74 -3.35 -13.30 35.70
CA ASP A 74 -4.53 -12.84 36.44
C ASP A 74 -4.94 -11.38 36.15
N THR A 75 -4.49 -10.84 35.02
CA THR A 75 -4.71 -9.46 34.60
C THR A 75 -5.37 -9.42 33.23
N THR A 76 -6.34 -8.52 33.07
CA THR A 76 -6.84 -8.09 31.77
C THR A 76 -6.49 -6.63 31.58
N LEU A 77 -5.79 -6.32 30.49
CA LEU A 77 -5.38 -4.97 30.13
C LEU A 77 -6.02 -4.60 28.81
N ASP A 78 -6.83 -3.54 28.82
CA ASP A 78 -7.46 -2.97 27.63
C ASP A 78 -6.74 -1.68 27.23
N LEU A 79 -6.21 -1.68 26.01
CA LEU A 79 -5.52 -0.53 25.43
C LEU A 79 -6.39 0.03 24.30
N LYS A 80 -6.86 1.27 24.49
CA LYS A 80 -7.61 1.98 23.46
C LYS A 80 -6.69 2.36 22.30
N GLY A 81 -7.03 1.91 21.10
CA GLY A 81 -6.27 2.20 19.89
C GLY A 81 -7.02 3.09 18.90
N SER A 82 -6.88 2.78 17.61
CA SER A 82 -7.41 3.62 16.53
C SER A 82 -8.94 3.67 16.55
N LYS A 83 -9.51 4.84 16.21
CA LYS A 83 -10.91 4.89 15.79
C LYS A 83 -11.10 3.98 14.56
N VAL A 84 -12.20 3.24 14.51
CA VAL A 84 -12.64 2.53 13.31
C VAL A 84 -13.27 3.56 12.40
N ALA A 85 -12.80 3.64 11.16
CA ALA A 85 -13.36 4.60 10.21
C ALA A 85 -14.80 4.22 9.88
N ASP A 86 -15.68 5.23 9.89
CA ASP A 86 -17.03 5.12 9.35
C ASP A 86 -16.98 4.83 7.84
N ASP A 87 -18.07 4.31 7.25
CA ASP A 87 -18.17 4.02 5.81
C ASP A 87 -17.60 5.18 4.98
N LEU A 88 -16.45 4.95 4.35
CA LEU A 88 -15.70 5.96 3.60
C LEU A 88 -16.37 6.34 2.26
N GLY A 89 -17.61 5.89 2.06
CA GLY A 89 -18.38 6.06 0.85
C GLY A 89 -17.93 5.05 -0.19
N ASN A 90 -18.92 4.43 -0.84
CA ASN A 90 -18.75 3.37 -1.83
C ASN A 90 -17.98 3.87 -3.08
N ARG A 91 -16.64 3.91 -3.01
CA ARG A 91 -15.73 4.22 -4.12
C ARG A 91 -15.47 2.98 -4.99
N GLY A 92 -16.52 2.28 -5.40
CA GLY A 92 -16.44 1.10 -6.26
C GLY A 92 -16.21 -0.24 -5.55
N THR A 93 -16.19 -0.27 -4.22
CA THR A 93 -16.32 -1.49 -3.40
C THR A 93 -17.77 -1.63 -2.94
N ASN A 94 -18.14 -2.72 -2.26
CA ASN A 94 -19.42 -2.78 -1.54
C ASN A 94 -19.23 -2.42 -0.05
N SER A 95 -20.33 -2.16 0.67
CA SER A 95 -20.29 -1.73 2.07
C SER A 95 -19.56 -2.72 2.99
N ALA A 96 -19.75 -4.04 2.78
CA ALA A 96 -19.08 -5.07 3.56
C ALA A 96 -17.55 -5.09 3.35
N GLN A 97 -17.07 -4.84 2.12
CA GLN A 97 -15.65 -4.71 1.82
C GLN A 97 -15.04 -3.43 2.40
N ALA A 98 -15.79 -2.33 2.37
CA ALA A 98 -15.35 -1.07 2.97
C ALA A 98 -15.18 -1.21 4.48
N GLU A 99 -16.17 -1.83 5.15
CA GLU A 99 -16.13 -2.13 6.57
C GLU A 99 -14.98 -3.08 6.93
N GLY A 100 -14.80 -4.17 6.18
CA GLY A 100 -13.69 -5.10 6.39
C GLY A 100 -12.31 -4.44 6.24
N SER A 101 -12.18 -3.50 5.31
CA SER A 101 -10.95 -2.71 5.11
C SER A 101 -10.70 -1.74 6.27
N ALA A 102 -11.75 -1.05 6.75
CA ALA A 102 -11.67 -0.16 7.90
C ALA A 102 -11.30 -0.92 9.18
N LEU A 103 -11.89 -2.10 9.40
CA LEU A 103 -11.59 -2.96 10.54
C LEU A 103 -10.14 -3.47 10.50
N THR A 104 -9.69 -3.92 9.32
CA THR A 104 -8.31 -4.38 9.13
C THR A 104 -7.30 -3.27 9.42
N TYR A 105 -7.57 -2.06 8.95
CA TYR A 105 -6.75 -0.89 9.22
C TYR A 105 -6.70 -0.58 10.72
N ALA A 106 -7.85 -0.47 11.38
CA ALA A 106 -7.91 -0.15 12.80
C ALA A 106 -7.18 -1.20 13.66
N ARG A 107 -7.35 -2.50 13.38
CA ARG A 107 -6.64 -3.59 14.06
C ARG A 107 -5.13 -3.45 13.94
N ARG A 108 -4.64 -3.16 12.73
CA ARG A 108 -3.21 -2.98 12.50
C ARG A 108 -2.64 -1.90 13.41
N TYR A 109 -3.22 -0.69 13.37
CA TYR A 109 -2.69 0.43 14.15
C TYR A 109 -2.86 0.22 15.66
N SER A 110 -3.98 -0.35 16.11
CA SER A 110 -4.18 -0.64 17.54
C SER A 110 -3.20 -1.65 18.10
N LEU A 111 -2.87 -2.71 17.35
CA LEU A 111 -1.84 -3.67 17.76
C LEU A 111 -0.46 -3.01 17.75
N SER A 112 -0.18 -2.20 16.73
CA SER A 112 1.10 -1.53 16.62
C SER A 112 1.37 -0.54 17.74
N MET A 113 0.35 0.22 18.15
CA MET A 113 0.44 1.09 19.33
C MET A 113 0.61 0.30 20.63
N ALA A 114 -0.14 -0.79 20.80
CA ALA A 114 -0.10 -1.61 22.02
C ALA A 114 1.27 -2.29 22.25
N PHE A 115 1.96 -2.67 21.18
CA PHE A 115 3.20 -3.44 21.25
C PHE A 115 4.45 -2.66 20.82
N GLY A 116 4.33 -1.37 20.50
CA GLY A 116 5.48 -0.53 20.10
C GLY A 116 6.05 -0.92 18.73
N ILE A 117 5.20 -1.27 17.77
CA ILE A 117 5.59 -1.61 16.40
C ILE A 117 5.48 -0.37 15.51
N ALA A 118 6.60 0.04 14.91
CA ALA A 118 6.64 1.08 13.89
C ALA A 118 6.12 0.52 12.56
N SER A 119 4.79 0.60 12.37
CA SER A 119 4.13 0.11 11.13
C SER A 119 4.26 1.07 9.95
N ASP A 120 4.54 2.33 10.27
CA ASP A 120 5.00 3.34 9.34
C ASP A 120 6.45 3.63 9.71
N VAL A 121 7.37 3.29 8.81
CA VAL A 121 8.73 3.84 8.89
C VAL A 121 8.57 5.32 8.60
N ASP A 122 8.86 6.12 9.61
CA ASP A 122 8.97 7.57 9.53
C ASP A 122 10.00 7.93 8.45
N ASP A 123 9.51 8.33 7.27
CA ASP A 123 10.34 8.74 6.13
C ASP A 123 10.63 10.25 6.18
N ASP A 124 10.43 10.89 7.35
CA ASP A 124 10.86 12.25 7.64
C ASP A 124 12.40 12.36 7.73
N GLY A 125 13.10 11.23 7.63
CA GLY A 125 14.56 11.10 7.57
C GLY A 125 15.16 11.05 6.16
N ASN A 126 14.59 11.72 5.16
CA ASN A 126 15.22 11.87 3.82
C ASN A 126 16.48 12.76 3.82
N GLY A 127 17.32 12.69 4.86
CA GLY A 127 18.40 13.64 5.07
C GLY A 127 19.57 13.20 5.94
N ALA A 128 19.94 11.92 6.03
CA ALA A 128 21.30 11.59 6.48
C ALA A 128 21.71 10.15 6.16
N SER A 129 22.82 10.04 5.42
CA SER A 129 23.75 8.89 5.42
C SER A 129 23.34 7.69 4.57
N GLY A 130 24.03 7.57 3.43
CA GLY A 130 23.74 6.63 2.37
C GLY A 130 23.97 5.16 2.70
N SER A 131 23.16 4.32 2.07
CA SER A 131 23.65 3.19 1.29
C SER A 131 22.56 2.73 0.33
N ASN A 132 22.98 2.47 -0.90
CA ASN A 132 22.18 2.07 -2.04
C ASN A 132 21.27 0.87 -1.75
N ARG A 133 19.97 1.03 -2.05
CA ARG A 133 19.21 0.24 -3.05
C ARG A 133 17.72 0.60 -2.94
N LYS A 134 17.32 1.68 -3.61
CA LYS A 134 15.90 1.86 -3.98
C LYS A 134 15.56 0.84 -5.06
N PRO A 135 14.48 0.05 -4.96
CA PRO A 135 13.91 -0.61 -6.13
C PRO A 135 13.55 0.50 -7.13
N ALA A 136 14.06 0.40 -8.35
CA ALA A 136 13.82 1.39 -9.39
C ALA A 136 12.33 1.44 -9.69
N THR A 137 11.63 2.47 -9.19
CA THR A 137 10.35 2.88 -9.79
C THR A 137 10.62 3.12 -11.27
N PRO A 138 9.88 2.50 -12.20
CA PRO A 138 10.13 2.71 -13.62
C PRO A 138 10.01 4.20 -13.93
N LYS A 139 11.08 4.77 -14.49
CA LYS A 139 11.15 6.19 -14.83
C LYS A 139 10.03 6.48 -15.84
N THR A 140 9.10 7.35 -15.48
CA THR A 140 8.10 7.87 -16.43
C THR A 140 8.79 8.68 -17.52
N ILE A 141 8.19 8.73 -18.70
CA ILE A 141 8.74 9.46 -19.85
C ILE A 141 8.82 10.98 -19.59
N SER A 142 9.74 11.66 -20.27
CA SER A 142 9.85 13.13 -20.20
C SER A 142 8.60 13.83 -20.75
N GLN A 143 8.37 15.08 -20.34
CA GLN A 143 7.26 15.89 -20.83
C GLN A 143 7.29 16.04 -22.37
N GLU A 144 8.47 16.15 -22.97
CA GLU A 144 8.66 16.21 -24.43
C GLU A 144 8.11 14.97 -25.13
N LYS A 145 8.34 13.77 -24.56
CA LYS A 145 7.83 12.50 -25.08
C LYS A 145 6.32 12.38 -24.92
N VAL A 146 5.76 12.91 -23.83
CA VAL A 146 4.30 13.00 -23.63
C VAL A 146 3.69 13.87 -24.73
N THR A 147 4.22 15.07 -24.94
CA THR A 147 3.74 16.00 -25.97
C THR A 147 3.82 15.40 -27.38
N LEU A 148 4.88 14.65 -27.69
CA LEU A 148 5.01 13.97 -28.98
C LEU A 148 3.93 12.90 -29.19
N LEU A 149 3.67 12.06 -28.17
CA LEU A 149 2.60 11.07 -28.22
C LEU A 149 1.23 11.72 -28.35
N GLU A 150 0.94 12.75 -27.56
CA GLU A 150 -0.32 13.49 -27.62
C GLU A 150 -0.59 14.03 -29.02
N LYS A 151 0.42 14.63 -29.67
CA LYS A 151 0.29 15.15 -31.03
C LYS A 151 -0.02 14.05 -32.03
N LEU A 152 0.76 12.96 -32.03
CA LEU A 152 0.56 11.84 -32.96
C LEU A 152 -0.80 11.15 -32.77
N ILE A 153 -1.25 11.00 -31.52
CA ILE A 153 -2.56 10.43 -31.19
C ILE A 153 -3.69 11.34 -31.70
N ALA A 154 -3.56 12.66 -31.52
CA ALA A 154 -4.55 13.64 -31.98
C ALA A 154 -4.67 13.62 -33.50
N ASP A 155 -3.54 13.68 -34.22
CA ASP A 155 -3.52 13.61 -35.68
C ASP A 155 -4.11 12.28 -36.19
N THR A 156 -3.78 11.15 -35.54
CA THR A 156 -4.37 9.84 -35.88
C THR A 156 -5.87 9.78 -35.59
N SER A 157 -6.34 10.40 -34.51
CA SER A 157 -7.77 10.44 -34.17
C SER A 157 -8.57 11.20 -35.24
N GLN A 158 -7.99 12.29 -35.76
CA GLN A 158 -8.59 13.06 -36.85
C GLN A 158 -8.66 12.27 -38.16
N LEU A 159 -7.57 11.58 -38.54
CA LEU A 159 -7.52 10.79 -39.77
C LEU A 159 -8.40 9.54 -39.72
N SER A 160 -8.47 8.86 -38.56
CA SER A 160 -9.23 7.62 -38.41
C SER A 160 -10.70 7.82 -38.04
N GLY A 161 -11.08 9.01 -37.56
CA GLY A 161 -12.41 9.28 -36.98
C GLY A 161 -12.68 8.53 -35.67
N GLN A 162 -11.64 7.98 -35.02
CA GLN A 162 -11.74 7.20 -33.79
C GLN A 162 -11.02 7.87 -32.63
N ASP A 163 -11.45 7.61 -31.39
CA ASP A 163 -10.76 8.10 -30.18
C ASP A 163 -9.50 7.28 -29.90
N MET A 164 -8.40 7.66 -30.57
CA MET A 164 -7.11 6.98 -30.42
C MET A 164 -6.46 7.21 -29.07
N MET A 165 -6.90 8.21 -28.29
CA MET A 165 -6.40 8.43 -26.92
C MET A 165 -6.79 7.24 -26.03
N THR A 166 -8.07 6.86 -26.05
CA THR A 166 -8.56 5.71 -25.28
C THR A 166 -7.88 4.40 -25.69
N PHE A 167 -7.67 4.17 -27.00
CA PHE A 167 -6.95 2.99 -27.48
C PHE A 167 -5.48 2.97 -27.04
N THR A 168 -4.82 4.13 -27.06
CA THR A 168 -3.41 4.25 -26.67
C THR A 168 -3.22 4.02 -25.17
N LEU A 169 -4.09 4.60 -24.33
CA LEU A 169 -4.07 4.41 -22.87
C LEU A 169 -4.31 2.94 -22.49
N LYS A 170 -5.28 2.28 -23.15
CA LYS A 170 -5.55 0.86 -22.96
C LYS A 170 -4.38 -0.02 -23.41
N ALA A 171 -3.73 0.32 -24.53
CA ALA A 171 -2.57 -0.41 -25.04
C ALA A 171 -1.35 -0.31 -24.10
N ALA A 172 -1.20 0.83 -23.42
CA ALA A 172 -0.15 1.07 -22.44
C ALA A 172 -0.49 0.59 -21.02
N ASN A 173 -1.75 0.17 -20.79
CA ASN A 173 -2.30 -0.17 -19.46
C ASN A 173 -2.09 0.96 -18.43
N VAL A 174 -2.33 2.20 -18.85
CA VAL A 174 -2.21 3.40 -18.00
C VAL A 174 -3.46 4.26 -18.09
N SER A 175 -3.75 5.02 -17.04
CA SER A 175 -4.88 5.95 -17.00
C SER A 175 -4.59 7.30 -17.66
N ALA A 176 -3.32 7.65 -17.88
CA ALA A 176 -2.89 8.88 -18.54
C ALA A 176 -1.49 8.72 -19.14
N LEU A 177 -1.18 9.48 -20.20
CA LEU A 177 0.11 9.41 -20.89
C LEU A 177 1.30 9.75 -19.99
N LYS A 178 1.10 10.61 -18.98
CA LYS A 178 2.12 10.92 -17.95
C LYS A 178 2.56 9.71 -17.11
N PHE A 179 1.83 8.60 -17.15
CA PHE A 179 2.18 7.36 -16.46
C PHE A 179 2.86 6.33 -17.36
N VAL A 180 3.05 6.65 -18.66
CA VAL A 180 3.89 5.85 -19.57
C VAL A 180 5.33 5.87 -19.05
N THR A 181 5.98 4.71 -19.07
CA THR A 181 7.35 4.50 -18.60
C THR A 181 8.33 4.50 -19.77
N GLU A 182 9.61 4.75 -19.50
CA GLU A 182 10.66 4.67 -20.52
C GLU A 182 10.75 3.27 -21.17
N GLU A 183 10.38 2.23 -20.42
CA GLU A 183 10.34 0.84 -20.90
C GLU A 183 9.23 0.60 -21.92
N ASN A 184 8.03 1.14 -21.69
CA ASN A 184 6.88 0.93 -22.59
C ASN A 184 6.71 2.05 -23.63
N TYR A 185 7.50 3.12 -23.58
CA TYR A 185 7.43 4.24 -24.51
C TYR A 185 7.68 3.85 -25.97
N LYS A 186 8.83 3.21 -26.25
CA LYS A 186 9.20 2.81 -27.61
C LYS A 186 8.19 1.86 -28.26
N PRO A 187 7.74 0.77 -27.60
CA PRO A 187 6.74 -0.10 -28.20
C PRO A 187 5.38 0.58 -28.37
N LEU A 188 5.01 1.48 -27.44
CA LEU A 188 3.78 2.25 -27.57
C LEU A 188 3.84 3.22 -28.76
N LEU A 189 4.93 3.97 -28.91
CA LEU A 189 5.13 4.90 -30.02
C LEU A 189 5.06 4.17 -31.37
N ALA A 190 5.75 3.02 -31.51
CA ALA A 190 5.70 2.23 -32.73
C ALA A 190 4.26 1.79 -33.09
N LYS A 191 3.48 1.40 -32.08
CA LYS A 191 2.08 1.01 -32.26
C LYS A 191 1.20 2.17 -32.72
N VAL A 192 1.37 3.35 -32.11
CA VAL A 192 0.63 4.56 -32.49
C VAL A 192 1.03 5.01 -33.91
N THR A 193 2.32 4.94 -34.28
CA THR A 193 2.78 5.23 -35.65
C THR A 193 2.19 4.26 -36.67
N GLU A 194 2.07 2.97 -36.35
CA GLU A 194 1.42 1.99 -37.23
C GLU A 194 -0.07 2.31 -37.44
N TRP A 195 -0.77 2.69 -36.37
CA TRP A 195 -2.16 3.14 -36.47
C TRP A 195 -2.31 4.40 -37.31
N HIS A 196 -1.38 5.35 -37.17
CA HIS A 196 -1.34 6.56 -37.98
C HIS A 196 -1.22 6.25 -39.47
N LYS A 197 -0.23 5.42 -39.84
CA LYS A 197 0.00 5.04 -41.24
C LYS A 197 -1.22 4.34 -41.85
N LYS A 198 -1.87 3.44 -41.10
CA LYS A 198 -3.10 2.77 -41.54
C LYS A 198 -4.27 3.75 -41.72
N ALA A 199 -4.33 4.80 -40.92
CA ALA A 199 -5.34 5.84 -41.07
C ALA A 199 -5.07 6.72 -42.30
N GLU A 200 -3.81 7.05 -42.58
CA GLU A 200 -3.40 7.77 -43.80
C GLU A 200 -3.70 6.98 -45.08
N GLU A 201 -3.41 5.68 -45.10
CA GLU A 201 -3.69 4.80 -46.26
C GLU A 201 -5.20 4.77 -46.56
N LYS A 202 -6.04 4.65 -45.53
CA LYS A 202 -7.51 4.65 -45.67
C LYS A 202 -8.12 6.01 -46.03
N ALA A 203 -7.43 7.10 -45.72
CA ALA A 203 -7.90 8.45 -46.05
C ALA A 203 -7.59 8.84 -47.51
N ASN A 204 -6.68 8.10 -48.16
CA ASN A 204 -6.26 8.33 -49.55
C ASN A 204 -6.87 7.33 -50.57
N ASP A 205 -7.60 6.32 -50.09
CA ASP A 205 -8.43 5.38 -50.89
C ASP A 205 -9.88 5.91 -51.00
#